data_AF-A0A811G2C3-F1
#
_entry.id   AF-A0A811G2C3-F1
#
_cell.length_a   1.000
_cell.length_b   1.000
_cell.length_c   1.000
_cell.angle_alpha   90.00
_cell.angle_beta   90.00
_cell.angle_gamma   90.00
#
_symmetry.space_group_name_H-M   'P 1'
#
loop_
_entity.id
_entity.type
_entity.pdbx_description
1 polymer ?
#
loop_
_entity_poly.entity_id
_entity_poly.type
_entity_poly.pdbx_seq_one_letter_code
_entity_poly.pdbx_strand_id
1 'polypeptide(L)'
;MVAFYEAGSRTYLVAYARSNCSAHFQSFVGLIMFLVLGKPLSLLLLSLQNWLAGLSGSSAIILGAVLGLMMCFDLGGPVNKAVYLFATAGLSTNEPAALHIMAAVMVAGMLPPIALSLATIMDKKVFTDTERENGKSAWLLGLSFISEGAIPSYRR
;
A
#
# COMPACT_ATOMS: atom_id res chain seq x y z
N MET A 1 3.07 -43.56 -11.43
CA MET A 1 2.52 -42.33 -12.04
C MET A 1 1.05 -42.07 -11.68
N VAL A 2 0.21 -43.10 -11.50
CA VAL A 2 -1.22 -42.93 -11.13
C VAL A 2 -1.43 -42.39 -9.70
N ALA A 3 -0.54 -42.70 -8.74
CA ALA A 3 -0.66 -42.21 -7.35
C ALA A 3 -0.43 -40.70 -7.14
N PHE A 4 0.24 -40.01 -8.08
CA PHE A 4 0.43 -38.55 -8.01
C PHE A 4 -0.75 -37.76 -8.59
N TYR A 5 -1.58 -38.38 -9.45
CA TYR A 5 -2.76 -37.74 -10.03
C TYR A 5 -3.95 -37.74 -9.05
N GLU A 6 -4.12 -38.80 -8.25
CA GLU A 6 -5.18 -38.87 -7.22
C GLU A 6 -4.90 -38.02 -5.97
N ALA A 7 -3.62 -37.76 -5.64
CA ALA A 7 -3.26 -36.88 -4.51
C ALA A 7 -3.51 -35.39 -4.81
N GLY A 8 -3.39 -34.98 -6.08
CA GLY A 8 -3.70 -33.61 -6.50
C GLY A 8 -5.18 -33.27 -6.37
N SER A 9 -6.07 -34.13 -6.86
CA SER A 9 -7.52 -33.86 -6.95
C SER A 9 -8.20 -33.63 -5.59
N ARG A 10 -7.80 -34.36 -4.54
CA ARG A 10 -8.34 -34.16 -3.18
C ARG A 10 -7.86 -32.85 -2.55
N THR A 11 -6.64 -32.42 -2.84
CA THR A 11 -6.08 -31.16 -2.31
C THR A 11 -6.68 -29.94 -3.03
N TYR A 12 -6.91 -30.03 -4.34
CA TYR A 12 -7.60 -29.00 -5.12
C TYR A 12 -9.05 -28.81 -4.66
N LEU A 13 -9.79 -29.89 -4.39
CA LEU A 13 -11.17 -29.79 -3.91
C LEU A 13 -11.28 -29.15 -2.52
N VAL A 14 -10.32 -29.41 -1.62
CA VAL A 14 -10.28 -28.76 -0.30
C VAL A 14 -9.86 -27.30 -0.41
N ALA A 15 -8.90 -26.95 -1.27
CA ALA A 15 -8.52 -25.56 -1.53
C ALA A 15 -9.65 -24.76 -2.23
N TYR A 16 -10.39 -25.39 -3.14
CA TYR A 16 -11.55 -24.82 -3.84
C TYR A 16 -12.77 -24.67 -2.93
N ALA A 17 -13.03 -25.63 -2.04
CA ALA A 17 -14.08 -25.51 -1.03
C ALA A 17 -13.76 -24.40 0.00
N ARG A 18 -12.48 -24.25 0.37
CA ARG A 18 -12.03 -23.19 1.30
C ARG A 18 -12.00 -21.80 0.63
N SER A 19 -11.68 -21.71 -0.66
CA SER A 19 -11.75 -20.46 -1.43
C SER A 19 -13.19 -20.00 -1.66
N ASN A 20 -14.13 -20.91 -1.95
CA ASN A 20 -15.55 -20.55 -2.07
C ASN A 20 -16.15 -20.13 -0.71
N CYS A 21 -15.82 -20.83 0.38
CA CYS A 21 -16.28 -20.44 1.73
C CYS A 21 -15.72 -19.06 2.14
N SER A 22 -14.46 -18.75 1.79
CA SER A 22 -13.86 -17.42 1.99
C SER A 22 -14.43 -16.35 1.05
N ALA A 23 -14.75 -16.68 -0.20
CA ALA A 23 -15.28 -15.73 -1.18
C ALA A 23 -16.67 -15.21 -0.79
N HIS A 24 -17.54 -16.08 -0.26
CA HIS A 24 -18.84 -15.66 0.28
C HIS A 24 -18.68 -14.77 1.51
N PHE A 25 -17.75 -15.10 2.41
CA PHE A 25 -17.45 -14.28 3.58
C PHE A 25 -16.84 -12.91 3.18
N GLN A 26 -15.91 -12.88 2.23
CA GLN A 26 -15.30 -11.64 1.70
C GLN A 26 -16.31 -10.77 0.97
N SER A 27 -17.27 -11.36 0.26
CA SER A 27 -18.33 -10.61 -0.42
C SER A 27 -19.29 -9.98 0.59
N PHE A 28 -19.64 -10.71 1.65
CA PHE A 28 -20.51 -10.20 2.72
C PHE A 28 -19.82 -9.11 3.55
N VAL A 29 -18.56 -9.33 3.95
CA VAL A 29 -17.75 -8.32 4.66
C VAL A 29 -17.50 -7.11 3.76
N GLY A 30 -17.16 -7.31 2.48
CA GLY A 30 -16.98 -6.25 1.50
C GLY A 30 -18.25 -5.42 1.29
N LEU A 31 -19.42 -6.08 1.22
CA LEU A 31 -20.73 -5.41 1.11
C LEU A 31 -21.05 -4.60 2.38
N ILE A 32 -20.83 -5.16 3.57
CA ILE A 32 -21.04 -4.45 4.84
C ILE A 32 -20.09 -3.26 4.96
N MET A 33 -18.81 -3.43 4.65
CA MET A 33 -17.84 -2.34 4.66
C MET A 33 -18.22 -1.27 3.64
N PHE A 34 -18.64 -1.64 2.43
CA PHE A 34 -19.10 -0.67 1.43
C PHE A 34 -20.34 0.11 1.90
N LEU A 35 -21.33 -0.57 2.50
CA LEU A 35 -22.57 0.07 2.95
C LEU A 35 -22.38 0.94 4.19
N VAL A 36 -21.56 0.49 5.15
CA VAL A 36 -21.33 1.19 6.44
C VAL A 36 -20.26 2.26 6.32
N LEU A 37 -19.11 1.94 5.69
CA LEU A 37 -17.97 2.84 5.60
C LEU A 37 -17.95 3.64 4.29
N GLY A 38 -18.60 3.18 3.21
CA GLY A 38 -18.53 3.86 1.92
C GLY A 38 -19.09 5.29 1.93
N LYS A 39 -20.24 5.52 2.60
CA LYS A 39 -20.84 6.86 2.74
C LYS A 39 -20.04 7.83 3.63
N PRO A 40 -19.62 7.47 4.86
CA PRO A 40 -18.82 8.39 5.67
C PRO A 40 -17.44 8.64 5.04
N LEU A 41 -16.86 7.63 4.38
CA LEU A 41 -15.59 7.77 3.68
C LEU A 41 -15.72 8.72 2.48
N SER A 42 -16.75 8.57 1.64
CA SER A 42 -16.96 9.46 0.50
C SER A 42 -17.21 10.91 0.92
N LEU A 43 -17.93 11.14 2.03
CA LEU A 43 -18.14 12.47 2.60
C LEU A 43 -16.86 13.10 3.14
N LEU A 44 -16.04 12.33 3.85
CA LEU A 44 -14.71 12.78 4.29
C LEU A 44 -13.84 13.15 3.10
N LEU A 45 -13.86 12.31 2.06
CA LEU A 45 -13.14 12.54 0.82
C LEU A 45 -13.60 13.78 0.06
N LEU A 46 -14.90 14.00 -0.06
CA LEU A 46 -15.48 15.20 -0.68
C LEU A 46 -15.15 16.46 0.13
N SER A 47 -15.23 16.38 1.46
CA SER A 47 -14.88 17.49 2.34
C SER A 47 -13.41 17.85 2.26
N LEU A 48 -12.51 16.85 2.22
CA LEU A 48 -11.09 17.06 1.99
C LEU A 48 -10.84 17.60 0.57
N GLN A 49 -11.44 17.02 -0.47
CA GLN A 49 -11.29 17.51 -1.84
C GLN A 49 -11.75 18.96 -2.01
N ASN A 50 -12.85 19.36 -1.38
CA ASN A 50 -13.30 20.75 -1.39
C ASN A 50 -12.36 21.68 -0.63
N TRP A 51 -11.80 21.22 0.50
CA TRP A 51 -10.76 21.96 1.21
C TRP A 51 -9.49 22.11 0.35
N LEU A 52 -9.13 21.06 -0.39
CA LEU A 52 -7.99 21.02 -1.30
C LEU A 52 -8.18 21.87 -2.56
N ALA A 53 -9.37 21.87 -3.14
CA ALA A 53 -9.71 22.71 -4.28
C ALA A 53 -9.67 24.21 -3.91
N GLY A 54 -9.85 24.54 -2.62
CA GLY A 54 -9.67 25.88 -2.07
C GLY A 54 -8.20 26.27 -1.80
N LEU A 55 -7.26 25.33 -1.88
CA LEU A 55 -5.85 25.53 -1.56
C LEU A 55 -5.05 25.89 -2.83
N SER A 56 -4.80 27.18 -3.06
CA SER A 56 -3.98 27.63 -4.18
C SER A 56 -2.50 27.28 -3.98
N GLY A 57 -1.88 26.68 -5.02
CA GLY A 57 -0.43 26.58 -5.29
C GLY A 57 0.49 26.07 -4.17
N SER A 58 0.71 26.88 -3.13
CA SER A 58 1.59 26.60 -1.99
C SER A 58 1.04 25.52 -1.05
N SER A 59 -0.28 25.47 -0.91
CA SER A 59 -0.93 24.59 0.06
C SER A 59 -1.06 23.13 -0.41
N ALA A 60 -1.07 22.91 -1.74
CA ALA A 60 -1.01 21.57 -2.32
C ALA A 60 0.34 20.87 -2.03
N ILE A 61 1.44 21.63 -1.98
CA ILE A 61 2.77 21.12 -1.64
C ILE A 61 2.81 20.67 -0.18
N ILE A 62 2.30 21.51 0.73
CA ILE A 62 2.24 21.19 2.18
C ILE A 62 1.41 19.94 2.41
N LEU A 63 0.25 19.84 1.75
CA LEU A 63 -0.58 18.66 1.85
C LEU A 63 0.11 17.40 1.30
N GLY A 64 0.73 17.49 0.12
CA GLY A 64 1.49 16.38 -0.45
C GLY A 64 2.60 15.90 0.48
N ALA A 65 3.28 16.82 1.16
CA ALA A 65 4.29 16.51 2.16
C ALA A 65 3.69 15.79 3.39
N VAL A 66 2.56 16.27 3.93
CA VAL A 66 1.88 15.61 5.06
C VAL A 66 1.42 14.20 4.69
N LEU A 67 0.76 14.03 3.55
CA LEU A 67 0.31 12.72 3.08
C LEU A 67 1.49 11.78 2.80
N GLY A 68 2.57 12.29 2.21
CA GLY A 68 3.79 11.53 1.98
C GLY A 68 4.46 11.07 3.28
N LEU A 69 4.52 11.93 4.30
CA LEU A 69 5.04 11.57 5.63
C LEU A 69 4.19 10.47 6.28
N MET A 70 2.86 10.59 6.21
CA MET A 70 1.94 9.57 6.71
C MET A 70 2.12 8.23 6.00
N MET A 71 2.41 8.25 4.69
CA MET A 71 2.67 7.05 3.90
C MET A 71 3.91 6.31 4.38
N CYS A 72 5.01 7.03 4.63
CA CYS A 72 6.28 6.45 5.07
C CYS A 72 6.29 6.05 6.55
N PHE A 73 5.38 6.58 7.37
CA PHE A 73 5.41 6.45 8.83
C PHE A 73 5.36 5.00 9.33
N ASP A 74 4.56 4.14 8.69
CA ASP A 74 4.23 2.80 9.20
C ASP A 74 4.58 1.67 8.21
N LEU A 75 5.42 1.96 7.20
CA LEU A 75 6.00 0.98 6.25
C LEU A 75 5.00 -0.10 5.74
N GLY A 76 3.75 0.28 5.48
CA GLY A 76 2.68 -0.62 5.03
C GLY A 76 1.53 -0.88 6.02
N GLY A 77 1.60 -0.35 7.26
CA GLY A 77 0.56 -0.52 8.27
C GLY A 77 -0.71 0.36 8.08
N PRO A 78 -1.59 0.48 9.10
CA PRO A 78 -2.92 1.08 8.94
C PRO A 78 -2.92 2.53 8.42
N VAL A 79 -1.93 3.34 8.81
CA VAL A 79 -1.83 4.74 8.36
C VAL A 79 -1.56 4.81 6.86
N ASN A 80 -0.60 4.03 6.36
CA ASN A 80 -0.26 3.90 4.94
C ASN A 80 -1.49 3.48 4.11
N LYS A 81 -2.26 2.50 4.59
CA LYS A 81 -3.49 2.03 3.91
C LYS A 81 -4.59 3.08 3.90
N ALA A 82 -4.76 3.85 4.98
CA ALA A 82 -5.75 4.92 5.05
C ALA A 82 -5.44 6.05 4.07
N VAL A 83 -4.17 6.45 3.95
CA VAL A 83 -3.72 7.47 2.99
C VAL A 83 -3.91 7.01 1.55
N TYR A 84 -3.55 5.76 1.24
CA TYR A 84 -3.77 5.20 -0.10
C TYR A 84 -5.26 5.12 -0.47
N LEU A 85 -6.12 4.73 0.46
CA LEU A 85 -7.57 4.70 0.25
C LEU A 85 -8.14 6.11 0.01
N PHE A 86 -7.66 7.09 0.78
CA PHE A 86 -8.01 8.49 0.56
C PHE A 86 -7.56 8.99 -0.82
N ALA A 87 -6.34 8.69 -1.25
CA ALA A 87 -5.86 9.11 -2.57
C ALA A 87 -6.65 8.46 -3.72
N THR A 88 -6.90 7.15 -3.62
CA THR A 88 -7.61 6.38 -4.66
C THR A 88 -9.08 6.75 -4.79
N ALA A 89 -9.79 6.99 -3.68
CA ALA A 89 -11.17 7.43 -3.76
C ALA A 89 -11.30 8.87 -4.33
N GLY A 90 -10.25 9.68 -4.22
CA GLY A 90 -10.17 11.00 -4.84
C GLY A 90 -10.13 10.94 -6.36
N LEU A 91 -9.67 9.84 -6.95
CA LEU A 91 -9.60 9.67 -8.41
C LEU A 91 -10.97 9.69 -9.10
N SER A 92 -12.05 9.44 -8.35
CA SER A 92 -13.41 9.46 -8.89
C SER A 92 -13.86 10.83 -9.41
N THR A 93 -13.23 11.92 -8.97
CA THR A 93 -13.58 13.28 -9.40
C THR A 93 -12.86 13.73 -10.67
N ASN A 94 -11.83 13.01 -11.12
CA ASN A 94 -10.99 13.35 -12.28
C ASN A 94 -10.38 14.76 -12.25
N GLU A 95 -10.29 15.39 -11.08
CA GLU A 95 -9.67 16.70 -10.93
C GLU A 95 -8.13 16.61 -10.98
N PRO A 96 -7.43 17.59 -11.60
CA PRO A 96 -5.97 17.60 -11.66
C PRO A 96 -5.30 17.52 -10.28
N ALA A 97 -5.92 18.13 -9.27
CA ALA A 97 -5.43 18.08 -7.89
C ALA A 97 -5.48 16.65 -7.32
N ALA A 98 -6.55 15.90 -7.57
CA ALA A 98 -6.69 14.51 -7.13
C ALA A 98 -5.62 13.60 -7.76
N LEU A 99 -5.33 13.82 -9.04
CA LEU A 99 -4.27 13.10 -9.76
C LEU A 99 -2.88 13.41 -9.18
N HIS A 100 -2.59 14.68 -8.87
CA HIS A 100 -1.32 15.07 -8.25
C HIS A 100 -1.14 14.47 -6.86
N ILE A 101 -2.20 14.40 -6.05
CA ILE A 101 -2.15 13.78 -4.71
C ILE A 101 -1.87 12.29 -4.82
N MET A 102 -2.57 11.60 -5.72
CA MET A 102 -2.31 10.18 -5.97
C MET A 102 -0.88 9.96 -6.43
N ALA A 103 -0.38 10.76 -7.36
CA ALA A 103 1.01 10.70 -7.80
C ALA A 103 1.99 10.91 -6.64
N ALA A 104 1.75 11.89 -5.76
CA ALA A 104 2.58 12.14 -4.59
C ALA A 104 2.58 10.94 -3.61
N VAL A 105 1.42 10.34 -3.35
CA VAL A 105 1.29 9.15 -2.49
C VAL A 105 1.98 7.92 -3.12
N MET A 106 1.92 7.77 -4.44
CA MET A 106 2.64 6.72 -5.17
C MET A 106 4.15 6.88 -5.09
N VAL A 107 4.66 8.09 -5.27
CA VAL A 107 6.11 8.31 -5.11
C VAL A 107 6.51 8.08 -3.65
N ALA A 108 5.74 8.58 -2.69
CA ALA A 108 6.00 8.42 -1.26
C ALA A 108 6.00 6.95 -0.80
N GLY A 109 5.10 6.10 -1.29
CA GLY A 109 5.08 4.69 -0.89
C GLY A 109 6.30 3.88 -1.37
N MET A 110 6.94 4.31 -2.47
CA MET A 110 8.16 3.67 -3.00
C MET A 110 9.42 4.14 -2.27
N LEU A 111 9.36 5.31 -1.61
CA LEU A 111 10.51 5.97 -0.99
C LEU A 111 11.20 5.12 0.08
N PRO A 112 10.51 4.52 1.07
CA PRO A 112 11.19 3.76 2.14
C PRO A 112 12.06 2.59 1.66
N PRO A 113 11.57 1.65 0.83
CA PRO A 113 12.39 0.53 0.33
C PRO A 113 13.49 0.98 -0.64
N ILE A 114 13.25 2.00 -1.48
CA ILE A 114 14.29 2.56 -2.34
C ILE A 114 15.37 3.26 -1.51
N ALA A 115 14.98 4.06 -0.52
CA ALA A 115 15.92 4.74 0.38
C ALA A 115 16.78 3.73 1.16
N LEU A 116 16.20 2.62 1.63
CA LEU A 116 16.97 1.54 2.25
C LEU A 116 18.00 0.96 1.27
N SER A 117 17.58 0.62 0.05
CA SER A 117 18.49 0.07 -0.96
C SER A 117 19.65 1.03 -1.27
N LEU A 118 19.38 2.33 -1.41
CA LEU A 118 20.39 3.36 -1.64
C LEU A 118 21.32 3.53 -0.45
N ALA A 119 20.78 3.56 0.77
CA ALA A 119 21.57 3.70 1.99
C ALA A 119 22.58 2.55 2.13
N THR A 120 22.17 1.30 1.87
CA THR A 120 23.08 0.14 1.92
C THR A 120 24.17 0.15 0.85
N ILE A 121 23.95 0.86 -0.26
CA ILE A 121 24.97 1.04 -1.32
C ILE A 121 25.94 2.16 -0.94
N MET A 122 25.44 3.28 -0.41
CA MET A 122 26.22 4.48 -0.08
C MET A 122 27.11 4.29 1.15
N ASP A 123 26.57 3.75 2.24
CA ASP A 123 27.33 3.56 3.49
C ASP A 123 27.29 2.13 3.98
N LYS A 124 28.01 1.30 3.23
CA LYS A 124 28.22 -0.13 3.47
C LYS A 124 28.77 -0.49 4.86
N LYS A 125 29.37 0.45 5.60
CA LYS A 125 30.03 0.16 6.89
C LYS A 125 29.08 0.25 8.07
N VAL A 126 27.96 0.97 7.93
CA VAL A 126 26.95 1.14 8.98
C VAL A 126 25.98 -0.05 9.03
N PHE A 127 25.79 -0.74 7.90
CA PHE A 127 24.84 -1.85 7.78
C PHE A 127 25.51 -3.22 7.94
N THR A 128 24.79 -4.14 8.59
CA THR A 128 25.16 -5.55 8.69
C THR A 128 25.08 -6.25 7.33
N ASP A 129 25.72 -7.41 7.20
CA ASP A 129 25.66 -8.19 5.96
C ASP A 129 24.21 -8.60 5.62
N THR A 130 23.41 -8.95 6.63
CA THR A 130 21.98 -9.27 6.45
C THR A 130 21.19 -8.06 5.94
N GLU A 131 21.42 -6.86 6.47
CA GLU A 131 20.74 -5.64 6.01
C GLU A 131 21.14 -5.26 4.58
N ARG A 132 22.37 -5.56 4.18
CA ARG A 132 22.87 -5.29 2.82
C ARG A 132 22.25 -6.26 1.81
N GLU A 133 22.08 -7.53 2.17
CA GLU A 133 21.33 -8.48 1.34
C GLU A 133 19.85 -8.08 1.21
N ASN A 134 19.22 -7.60 2.28
CA ASN A 134 17.87 -7.05 2.22
C ASN A 134 17.80 -5.79 1.35
N GLY A 135 18.78 -4.90 1.42
CA GLY A 135 18.88 -3.70 0.59
C GLY A 135 18.94 -4.02 -0.92
N LYS A 136 19.59 -5.13 -1.30
CA LYS A 136 19.66 -5.57 -2.70
C LYS A 136 18.34 -6.06 -3.28
N SER A 137 17.40 -6.53 -2.46
CA SER A 137 16.06 -6.90 -2.92
C SER A 137 15.06 -5.75 -2.73
N ALA A 138 15.32 -4.85 -1.77
CA ALA A 138 14.46 -3.72 -1.46
C ALA A 138 14.23 -2.76 -2.63
N TRP A 139 15.18 -2.57 -3.56
CA TRP A 139 14.94 -1.72 -4.73
C TRP A 139 13.84 -2.28 -5.64
N LEU A 140 13.80 -3.60 -5.86
CA LEU A 140 12.73 -4.26 -6.63
C LEU A 140 11.39 -4.18 -5.91
N LEU A 141 11.40 -4.38 -4.59
CA LEU A 141 10.20 -4.26 -3.75
C LEU A 141 9.66 -2.82 -3.75
N GLY A 142 10.54 -1.82 -3.73
CA GLY A 142 10.15 -0.42 -3.84
C GLY A 142 9.57 -0.09 -5.21
N LEU A 143 10.13 -0.63 -6.29
CA LEU A 143 9.58 -0.47 -7.63
C LEU A 143 8.21 -1.14 -7.81
N SER A 144 7.93 -2.21 -7.07
CA SER A 144 6.61 -2.86 -7.05
C SER A 144 5.63 -2.27 -6.03
N PHE A 145 5.97 -1.14 -5.40
CA PHE A 145 5.13 -0.46 -4.41
C PHE A 145 4.90 -1.26 -3.12
N ILE A 146 5.87 -2.09 -2.72
CA ILE A 146 5.87 -2.88 -1.49
C ILE A 146 6.72 -2.14 -0.45
N SER A 147 6.05 -1.43 0.46
CA SER A 147 6.71 -0.64 1.51
C SER A 147 7.26 -1.50 2.65
N GLU A 148 6.79 -2.74 2.78
CA GLU A 148 7.29 -3.72 3.74
C GLU A 148 8.75 -4.14 3.46
N GLY A 149 9.23 -3.94 2.23
CA GLY A 149 10.61 -4.21 1.85
C GLY A 149 11.65 -3.34 2.58
N ALA A 150 11.21 -2.30 3.29
CA ALA A 150 12.07 -1.46 4.11
C ALA A 150 12.25 -1.98 5.55
N ILE A 151 11.52 -3.03 5.96
CA ILE A 151 11.56 -3.55 7.34
C ILE A 151 12.81 -4.44 7.53
N PRO A 152 13.68 -4.15 8.51
CA PRO A 152 14.88 -4.96 8.75
C PRO A 152 14.54 -6.37 9.28
N SER A 153 15.06 -7.39 8.59
CA SER A 153 14.82 -8.81 8.91
C SER A 153 15.50 -9.32 10.18
N TYR A 154 16.33 -8.51 10.87
CA TYR A 154 16.96 -8.91 12.13
C TYR A 154 15.95 -8.99 13.31
N ARG A 155 14.72 -8.51 13.13
CA ARG A 155 13.62 -8.71 14.08
C ARG A 155 12.82 -9.99 13.78
N ARG A 156 13.49 -11.14 13.66
CA ARG A 156 12.91 -12.47 13.89
C ARG A 156 13.97 -13.55 14.07
#